data_AF-A0A841RP87-F1
#
_entry.id   AF-A0A841RP87-F1
#
_cell.length_a   1.000
_cell.length_b   1.000
_cell.length_c   1.000
_cell.angle_alpha   90.00
_cell.angle_beta   90.00
_cell.angle_gamma   90.00
#
_symmetry.space_group_name_H-M   'P 1'
#
loop_
_entity.id
_entity.type
_entity.pdbx_description
1 polymer ?
#
loop_
_entity_poly.entity_id
_entity_poly.type
_entity_poly.pdbx_seq_one_letter_code
_entity_poly.pdbx_strand_id
1 'polypeptide(L)'
;MKKLLWTLMLAGILVIAGCGGSEDEPAEEENTTDTVNETENNDNEAEESTEEVEEEPVEEVDTEQPEENSDTGGSGLDQASRDMPDLKLQVQKADEEAGITTENNEIYKQLVDVINADPKAGIPNDFSVYPHDLVQNEDGSTSVLFIGVNRLNRPIHNISFDLTLGDVEGNYIFDGQEVLLDENGVGVIQPHSAVPFLLGITEEDQDIFMSLTESNVEIRLDNAQVDYGE
;
A
#
# COMPACT_ATOMS: atom_id res chain seq x y z
N MET A 1 33.56 -2.10 53.35
CA MET A 1 32.88 -3.12 54.20
C MET A 1 31.39 -2.96 53.92
N LYS A 2 30.56 -3.89 53.43
CA LYS A 2 30.48 -5.36 53.34
C LYS A 2 29.74 -5.67 52.00
N LYS A 3 30.27 -6.48 51.08
CA LYS A 3 29.95 -7.91 50.82
C LYS A 3 28.53 -8.36 51.23
N LEU A 4 27.73 -8.84 50.27
CA LEU A 4 27.07 -10.17 50.16
C LEU A 4 26.07 -10.08 48.98
N LEU A 5 26.21 -10.77 47.83
CA LEU A 5 26.32 -12.21 47.56
C LEU A 5 25.00 -12.95 47.83
N TRP A 6 24.17 -13.09 46.79
CA TRP A 6 23.08 -14.07 46.71
C TRP A 6 23.02 -14.71 45.32
N THR A 7 23.66 -15.87 45.24
CA THR A 7 23.51 -16.88 44.20
C THR A 7 22.84 -18.09 44.86
N LEU A 8 21.75 -18.60 44.25
CA LEU A 8 21.28 -19.98 44.37
C LEU A 8 20.26 -20.17 43.23
N MET A 9 20.61 -20.71 42.06
CA MET A 9 20.88 -22.11 41.75
C MET A 9 19.73 -23.05 42.13
N LEU A 10 18.90 -23.41 41.16
CA LEU A 10 18.23 -24.71 41.17
C LEU A 10 18.36 -25.35 39.78
N ALA A 11 19.16 -26.41 39.76
CA ALA A 11 19.33 -27.33 38.66
C ALA A 11 18.13 -28.29 38.58
N GLY A 12 17.65 -28.55 37.36
CA GLY A 12 16.77 -29.66 37.03
C GLY A 12 17.43 -30.52 35.95
N ILE A 13 18.00 -31.65 36.36
CA ILE A 13 18.63 -32.68 35.52
C ILE A 13 17.54 -33.60 34.92
N LEU A 14 17.51 -33.69 33.59
CA LEU A 14 17.61 -34.90 32.73
C LEU A 14 16.91 -36.21 33.19
N VAL A 15 16.21 -36.90 32.27
CA VAL A 15 16.36 -38.36 31.98
C VAL A 15 15.41 -38.90 30.87
N ILE A 16 16.04 -39.36 29.77
CA ILE A 16 15.91 -40.65 29.03
C ILE A 16 14.72 -40.96 28.06
N ALA A 17 15.07 -40.90 26.77
CA ALA A 17 15.15 -41.95 25.71
C ALA A 17 14.05 -43.01 25.42
N GLY A 18 13.89 -43.28 24.11
CA GLY A 18 13.46 -44.55 23.49
C GLY A 18 12.22 -44.39 22.58
N CYS A 19 12.07 -44.98 21.39
CA CYS A 19 12.85 -45.97 20.63
C CYS A 19 12.20 -46.15 19.23
N GLY A 20 13.02 -46.43 18.20
CA GLY A 20 12.68 -47.31 17.06
C GLY A 20 12.09 -46.62 15.81
N GLY A 21 12.57 -46.87 14.59
CA GLY A 21 13.63 -47.75 14.10
C GLY A 21 13.51 -47.88 12.57
N SER A 22 14.67 -47.92 11.90
CA SER A 22 15.00 -48.63 10.64
C SER A 22 14.20 -48.32 9.35
N GLU A 23 14.69 -48.38 8.11
CA GLU A 23 15.91 -48.89 7.46
C GLU A 23 15.92 -48.33 5.99
N ASP A 24 17.08 -48.38 5.33
CA ASP A 24 17.49 -47.76 4.06
C ASP A 24 17.00 -48.41 2.72
N GLU A 25 16.91 -47.55 1.68
CA GLU A 25 17.25 -47.73 0.23
C GLU A 25 16.46 -48.71 -0.71
N PRO A 26 16.69 -48.76 -2.05
CA PRO A 26 16.22 -47.84 -3.12
C PRO A 26 15.63 -48.57 -4.38
N ALA A 27 15.34 -47.81 -5.47
CA ALA A 27 15.13 -48.24 -6.88
C ALA A 27 13.81 -49.04 -7.17
N GLU A 28 13.12 -48.99 -8.32
CA GLU A 28 13.33 -48.46 -9.67
C GLU A 28 12.01 -48.62 -10.50
N GLU A 29 12.00 -48.04 -11.69
CA GLU A 29 11.21 -48.36 -12.92
C GLU A 29 9.73 -47.89 -13.11
N GLU A 30 9.61 -46.95 -14.05
CA GLU A 30 8.80 -46.96 -15.28
C GLU A 30 7.32 -47.40 -15.25
N ASN A 31 6.43 -46.48 -15.65
CA ASN A 31 5.52 -46.81 -16.75
C ASN A 31 5.13 -45.58 -17.57
N THR A 32 5.38 -45.70 -18.87
CA THR A 32 5.01 -44.82 -19.97
C THR A 32 3.53 -45.02 -20.32
N THR A 33 2.83 -43.96 -20.75
CA THR A 33 1.97 -44.06 -21.94
C THR A 33 1.70 -42.67 -22.52
N ASP A 34 2.24 -42.47 -23.71
CA ASP A 34 1.80 -41.48 -24.68
C ASP A 34 0.31 -41.65 -25.02
N THR A 35 -0.42 -40.56 -25.22
CA THR A 35 -1.40 -40.48 -26.30
C THR A 35 -1.44 -39.05 -26.83
N VAL A 36 -0.66 -38.86 -27.89
CA VAL A 36 -0.93 -37.88 -28.94
C VAL A 36 -2.27 -38.24 -29.58
N ASN A 37 -3.18 -37.27 -29.71
CA ASN A 37 -4.08 -37.27 -30.84
C ASN A 37 -4.13 -35.87 -31.44
N GLU A 38 -3.90 -35.88 -32.74
CA GLU A 38 -3.61 -34.78 -33.64
C GLU A 38 -4.87 -34.50 -34.46
N THR A 39 -4.95 -33.28 -35.04
CA THR A 39 -5.73 -32.94 -36.26
C THR A 39 -7.26 -32.71 -36.06
N GLU A 40 -7.98 -31.75 -36.67
CA GLU A 40 -7.86 -30.96 -37.91
C GLU A 40 -8.56 -29.59 -37.83
N ASN A 41 -7.97 -28.64 -38.56
CA ASN A 41 -8.49 -27.48 -39.32
C ASN A 41 -10.01 -27.24 -39.45
N ASN A 42 -10.41 -25.96 -39.39
CA ASN A 42 -11.09 -25.25 -40.50
C ASN A 42 -11.13 -23.73 -40.23
N ASP A 43 -10.49 -22.93 -41.08
CA ASP A 43 -11.09 -22.00 -42.07
C ASP A 43 -12.13 -21.03 -41.47
N ASN A 44 -11.78 -19.75 -41.30
CA ASN A 44 -11.79 -18.68 -42.32
C ASN A 44 -13.21 -18.15 -42.56
N GLU A 45 -13.51 -16.96 -42.03
CA GLU A 45 -14.30 -15.95 -42.74
C GLU A 45 -14.17 -14.59 -42.04
N ALA A 46 -13.51 -13.68 -42.76
CA ALA A 46 -13.63 -12.25 -42.57
C ALA A 46 -14.97 -11.79 -43.15
N GLU A 47 -15.73 -11.00 -42.40
CA GLU A 47 -16.81 -10.19 -42.94
C GLU A 47 -16.65 -8.77 -42.38
N GLU A 48 -16.12 -7.95 -43.27
CA GLU A 48 -16.14 -6.50 -43.33
C GLU A 48 -17.60 -6.05 -43.43
N SER A 49 -18.06 -5.21 -42.51
CA SER A 49 -19.29 -4.45 -42.72
C SER A 49 -19.06 -2.99 -42.35
N THR A 50 -18.77 -2.25 -43.42
CA THR A 50 -18.90 -0.82 -43.59
C THR A 50 -20.36 -0.41 -43.45
N GLU A 51 -20.64 0.52 -42.54
CA GLU A 51 -21.81 1.39 -42.65
C GLU A 51 -21.34 2.85 -42.62
N GLU A 52 -21.64 3.51 -43.73
CA GLU A 52 -21.33 4.86 -44.11
C GLU A 52 -22.53 5.77 -43.80
N VAL A 53 -22.21 7.04 -43.48
CA VAL A 53 -22.99 8.26 -43.76
C VAL A 53 -24.11 8.61 -42.77
N GLU A 54 -23.95 9.76 -42.11
CA GLU A 54 -24.80 10.94 -42.38
C GLU A 54 -24.12 12.22 -41.84
N GLU A 55 -23.63 13.04 -42.79
CA GLU A 55 -23.26 14.44 -42.61
C GLU A 55 -24.49 15.33 -42.77
N GLU A 56 -24.67 16.31 -41.89
CA GLU A 56 -25.56 17.47 -42.05
C GLU A 56 -24.97 18.63 -41.20
N PRO A 57 -25.26 19.92 -41.50
CA PRO A 57 -24.27 20.79 -42.10
C PRO A 57 -23.75 21.92 -41.19
N VAL A 58 -22.64 22.48 -41.66
CA VAL A 58 -21.99 23.72 -41.25
C VAL A 58 -22.91 24.93 -41.52
N GLU A 59 -23.23 25.71 -40.49
CA GLU A 59 -23.58 27.12 -40.64
C GLU A 59 -22.45 27.99 -40.08
N GLU A 60 -21.82 28.75 -40.96
CA GLU A 60 -21.00 29.90 -40.61
C GLU A 60 -21.91 31.10 -40.31
N VAL A 61 -21.77 31.69 -39.12
CA VAL A 61 -22.12 33.10 -38.93
C VAL A 61 -20.97 33.82 -38.22
N ASP A 62 -20.52 34.81 -38.97
CA ASP A 62 -19.48 35.80 -38.78
C ASP A 62 -19.55 36.57 -37.45
N THR A 63 -18.40 36.56 -36.79
CA THR A 63 -17.74 37.60 -35.98
C THR A 63 -18.51 38.90 -35.70
N GLU A 64 -18.68 39.24 -34.41
CA GLU A 64 -18.42 40.59 -33.90
C GLU A 64 -18.11 40.54 -32.39
N GLN A 65 -16.89 40.95 -32.07
CA GLN A 65 -16.28 41.10 -30.74
C GLN A 65 -17.05 42.14 -29.90
N PRO A 66 -17.04 42.01 -28.57
CA PRO A 66 -16.20 42.96 -27.85
C PRO A 66 -15.33 42.31 -26.79
N GLU A 67 -14.11 42.82 -26.75
CA GLU A 67 -13.12 42.67 -25.69
C GLU A 67 -13.75 42.83 -24.30
N GLU A 68 -13.74 41.77 -23.49
CA GLU A 68 -13.57 41.92 -22.05
C GLU A 68 -12.53 40.93 -21.52
N ASN A 69 -11.52 41.54 -20.94
CA ASN A 69 -10.30 40.99 -20.43
C ASN A 69 -10.58 40.35 -19.06
N SER A 70 -10.43 39.03 -18.93
CA SER A 70 -10.12 38.35 -17.66
C SER A 70 -9.53 36.99 -17.96
N ASP A 71 -8.24 37.04 -18.25
CA ASP A 71 -7.26 36.03 -17.91
C ASP A 71 -7.52 35.47 -16.50
N THR A 72 -8.02 34.23 -16.42
CA THR A 72 -7.68 33.29 -15.35
C THR A 72 -7.88 31.86 -15.88
N GLY A 73 -7.08 31.51 -16.88
CA GLY A 73 -6.86 30.14 -17.29
C GLY A 73 -5.67 29.56 -16.53
N GLY A 74 -5.94 28.71 -15.54
CA GLY A 74 -4.93 27.91 -14.83
C GLY A 74 -4.79 28.25 -13.36
N SER A 75 -4.44 27.23 -12.55
CA SER A 75 -3.97 27.34 -11.15
C SER A 75 -4.99 27.16 -10.01
N GLY A 76 -6.04 26.34 -10.17
CA GLY A 76 -6.84 25.90 -9.01
C GLY A 76 -6.09 24.91 -8.10
N LEU A 77 -5.38 23.95 -8.70
CA LEU A 77 -4.64 22.90 -7.98
C LEU A 77 -3.27 23.39 -7.48
N ASP A 78 -2.56 24.20 -8.27
CA ASP A 78 -1.24 24.72 -7.87
C ASP A 78 -1.31 25.76 -6.75
N GLN A 79 -2.40 26.54 -6.65
CA GLN A 79 -2.61 27.42 -5.51
C GLN A 79 -3.00 26.63 -4.26
N ALA A 80 -3.87 25.62 -4.38
CA ALA A 80 -4.27 24.77 -3.26
C ALA A 80 -3.07 24.01 -2.64
N SER A 81 -2.08 23.61 -3.45
CA SER A 81 -0.85 22.97 -2.97
C SER A 81 0.10 23.94 -2.26
N ARG A 82 0.22 25.20 -2.73
CA ARG A 82 1.15 26.20 -2.16
C ARG A 82 0.75 26.71 -0.78
N ASP A 83 -0.56 26.81 -0.52
CA ASP A 83 -1.09 27.31 0.75
C ASP A 83 -1.41 26.19 1.77
N MET A 84 -1.22 24.92 1.39
CA MET A 84 -1.45 23.78 2.25
C MET A 84 -0.45 23.78 3.43
N PRO A 85 -0.84 23.46 4.68
CA PRO A 85 0.10 23.32 5.79
C PRO A 85 1.12 22.18 5.61
N ASP A 86 2.29 22.31 6.23
CA ASP A 86 3.28 21.21 6.28
C ASP A 86 2.69 20.00 7.01
N LEU A 87 3.02 18.80 6.52
CA LEU A 87 2.66 17.55 7.20
C LEU A 87 3.34 17.45 8.55
N LYS A 88 2.63 16.81 9.47
CA LYS A 88 3.18 16.34 10.73
C LYS A 88 3.07 14.83 10.77
N LEU A 89 4.19 14.17 11.04
CA LEU A 89 4.17 12.75 11.35
C LEU A 89 3.44 12.54 12.68
N GLN A 90 2.45 11.67 12.67
CA GLN A 90 1.69 11.24 13.83
C GLN A 90 2.20 9.86 14.24
N VAL A 91 2.60 9.72 15.50
CA VAL A 91 2.87 8.41 16.10
C VAL A 91 1.52 7.74 16.35
N GLN A 92 1.39 6.46 16.01
CA GLN A 92 0.17 5.71 16.28
C GLN A 92 -0.09 5.67 17.79
N LYS A 93 -1.35 5.73 18.19
CA LYS A 93 -1.74 5.67 19.61
C LYS A 93 -1.20 4.41 20.30
N ALA A 94 -1.31 3.25 19.66
CA ALA A 94 -0.78 2.00 20.21
C ALA A 94 0.74 2.05 20.45
N ASP A 95 1.49 2.71 19.57
CA ASP A 95 2.93 2.89 19.68
C ASP A 95 3.29 3.89 20.80
N GLU A 96 2.57 5.01 20.89
CA GLU A 96 2.75 5.97 21.98
C GLU A 96 2.50 5.32 23.35
N GLU A 97 1.47 4.48 23.45
CA GLU A 97 1.15 3.71 24.66
C GLU A 97 2.23 2.68 25.02
N ALA A 98 2.93 2.15 24.02
CA ALA A 98 4.12 1.30 24.20
C ALA A 98 5.41 2.09 24.51
N GLY A 99 5.34 3.43 24.53
CA GLY A 99 6.48 4.32 24.80
C GLY A 99 7.37 4.56 23.58
N ILE A 100 6.90 4.25 22.37
CA ILE A 100 7.57 4.57 21.11
C ILE A 100 7.38 6.05 20.79
N THR A 101 8.43 6.67 20.27
CA THR A 101 8.46 8.06 19.83
C THR A 101 9.25 8.19 18.54
N THR A 102 9.16 9.34 17.89
CA THR A 102 9.97 9.67 16.71
C THR A 102 11.48 9.72 16.98
N GLU A 103 11.91 9.72 18.25
CA GLU A 103 13.32 9.82 18.64
C GLU A 103 13.92 8.46 19.02
N ASN A 104 13.09 7.48 19.41
CA ASN A 104 13.57 6.20 19.92
C ASN A 104 13.30 5.01 18.99
N ASN A 105 12.51 5.19 17.93
CA ASN A 105 12.19 4.16 16.96
C ASN A 105 12.71 4.53 15.56
N GLU A 106 13.37 3.57 14.91
CA GLU A 106 14.06 3.80 13.64
C GLU A 106 13.09 4.05 12.47
N ILE A 107 11.93 3.40 12.44
CA ILE A 107 10.90 3.63 11.41
C ILE A 107 10.42 5.07 11.49
N TYR A 108 10.04 5.53 12.68
CA TYR A 108 9.56 6.91 12.82
C TYR A 108 10.65 7.95 12.52
N LYS A 109 11.93 7.70 12.85
CA LYS A 109 13.02 8.60 12.46
C LYS A 109 13.13 8.74 10.95
N GLN A 110 13.10 7.63 10.22
CA GLN A 110 13.16 7.64 8.76
C GLN A 110 11.96 8.38 8.17
N LEU A 111 10.75 8.13 8.70
CA LEU A 111 9.55 8.82 8.26
C LEU A 111 9.59 10.33 8.53
N VAL A 112 10.24 10.78 9.61
CA VAL A 112 10.47 12.23 9.82
C VAL A 112 11.27 12.81 8.67
N ASP A 113 12.33 12.14 8.21
CA ASP A 113 13.13 12.61 7.08
C ASP A 113 12.34 12.62 5.77
N VAL A 114 11.50 11.61 5.54
CA VAL A 114 10.60 11.53 4.37
C VAL A 114 9.60 12.69 4.36
N ILE A 115 8.94 12.95 5.49
CA ILE A 115 7.98 14.05 5.62
C ILE A 115 8.67 15.42 5.51
N ASN A 116 9.91 15.55 5.99
CA ASN A 116 10.69 16.78 5.84
C ASN A 116 11.16 17.00 4.39
N ALA A 117 11.38 15.93 3.63
CA ALA A 117 11.78 16.01 2.22
C ALA A 117 10.62 16.47 1.33
N ASP A 118 9.39 16.01 1.62
CA ASP A 118 8.18 16.49 0.98
C ASP A 118 7.07 16.82 2.00
N PRO A 119 7.11 18.02 2.62
CA PRO A 119 6.12 18.42 3.62
C PRO A 119 4.74 18.69 3.00
N LYS A 120 4.64 18.75 1.67
CA LYS A 120 3.41 19.02 0.91
C LYS A 120 2.84 17.77 0.23
N ALA A 121 3.39 16.57 0.50
CA ALA A 121 2.91 15.30 -0.02
C ALA A 121 1.40 15.07 0.20
N GLY A 122 0.76 14.29 -0.65
CA GLY A 122 -0.68 14.01 -0.57
C GLY A 122 -1.53 14.88 -1.50
N ILE A 123 -2.77 14.44 -1.70
CA ILE A 123 -3.72 15.11 -2.60
C ILE A 123 -4.53 16.14 -1.81
N PRO A 124 -4.65 17.41 -2.27
CA PRO A 124 -5.43 18.42 -1.58
C PRO A 124 -6.89 18.01 -1.34
N ASN A 125 -7.40 18.23 -0.13
CA ASN A 125 -8.76 17.88 0.29
C ASN A 125 -9.10 16.39 0.19
N ASP A 126 -8.11 15.53 0.39
CA ASP A 126 -8.30 14.08 0.28
C ASP A 126 -7.56 13.32 1.39
N PHE A 127 -7.87 12.02 1.51
CA PHE A 127 -7.04 11.06 2.23
C PHE A 127 -6.35 10.14 1.22
N SER A 128 -5.02 10.17 1.20
CA SER A 128 -4.20 9.42 0.24
C SER A 128 -3.30 8.43 0.98
N VAL A 129 -3.01 7.28 0.37
CA VAL A 129 -2.09 6.27 0.90
C VAL A 129 -0.94 6.06 -0.07
N TYR A 130 0.28 5.97 0.47
CA TYR A 130 1.48 5.72 -0.31
C TYR A 130 2.26 4.53 0.27
N PRO A 131 2.65 3.54 -0.54
CA PRO A 131 3.64 2.56 -0.13
C PRO A 131 5.00 3.26 0.00
N HIS A 132 5.77 2.93 1.04
CA HIS A 132 7.04 3.58 1.33
C HIS A 132 8.24 2.63 1.26
N ASP A 133 8.22 1.56 2.06
CA ASP A 133 9.33 0.61 2.15
C ASP A 133 8.87 -0.76 2.67
N LEU A 134 9.74 -1.76 2.61
CA LEU A 134 9.58 -3.05 3.27
C LEU A 134 10.25 -3.04 4.65
N VAL A 135 9.52 -3.50 5.66
CA VAL A 135 9.98 -3.58 7.04
C VAL A 135 9.94 -5.02 7.50
N GLN A 136 11.04 -5.50 8.09
CA GLN A 136 11.07 -6.78 8.79
C GLN A 136 10.62 -6.58 10.23
N ASN A 137 9.56 -7.30 10.62
CA ASN A 137 9.01 -7.29 11.96
C ASN A 137 9.86 -8.13 12.92
N GLU A 138 9.68 -7.96 14.24
CA GLU A 138 10.45 -8.68 15.26
C GLU A 138 10.26 -10.20 15.22
N ASP A 139 9.12 -10.67 14.70
CA ASP A 139 8.81 -12.09 14.52
C ASP A 139 9.41 -12.70 13.24
N GLY A 140 10.10 -11.89 12.43
CA GLY A 140 10.73 -12.28 11.17
C GLY A 140 9.82 -12.17 9.94
N SER A 141 8.54 -11.82 10.11
CA SER A 141 7.66 -11.52 8.98
C SER A 141 8.03 -10.20 8.30
N THR A 142 7.65 -10.03 7.04
CA THR A 142 7.84 -8.78 6.29
C THR A 142 6.49 -8.07 6.11
N SER A 143 6.50 -6.75 6.26
CA SER A 143 5.35 -5.90 6.00
C SER A 143 5.73 -4.76 5.06
N VAL A 144 4.77 -4.30 4.24
CA VAL A 144 4.88 -3.01 3.56
C VAL A 144 4.52 -1.92 4.55
N LEU A 145 5.41 -0.94 4.68
CA LEU A 145 5.16 0.31 5.38
C LEU A 145 4.42 1.27 4.45
N PHE A 146 3.22 1.63 4.85
CA PHE A 146 2.41 2.63 4.19
C PHE A 146 2.40 3.93 4.99
N ILE A 147 2.19 5.03 4.28
CA ILE A 147 1.94 6.35 4.86
C ILE A 147 0.55 6.80 4.40
N GLY A 148 -0.41 6.84 5.34
CA GLY A 148 -1.70 7.49 5.14
C GLY A 148 -1.58 8.98 5.40
N VAL A 149 -2.07 9.81 4.49
CA VAL A 149 -1.94 11.27 4.53
C VAL A 149 -3.33 11.90 4.56
N ASN A 150 -3.66 12.56 5.67
CA ASN A 150 -4.91 13.29 5.81
C ASN A 150 -4.73 14.75 5.38
N ARG A 151 -5.16 15.12 4.17
CA ARG A 151 -5.21 16.51 3.70
C ARG A 151 -6.60 17.15 3.82
N LEU A 152 -7.51 16.49 4.52
CA LEU A 152 -8.80 17.07 4.89
C LEU A 152 -8.60 18.07 6.04
N ASN A 153 -9.46 19.09 6.08
CA ASN A 153 -9.48 20.07 7.18
C ASN A 153 -10.23 19.55 8.41
N ARG A 154 -10.34 18.23 8.57
CA ARG A 154 -11.10 17.57 9.65
C ARG A 154 -10.34 16.38 10.21
N PRO A 155 -10.41 16.15 11.53
CA PRO A 155 -9.89 14.93 12.13
C PRO A 155 -10.70 13.72 11.67
N ILE A 156 -10.04 12.56 11.58
CA ILE A 156 -10.65 11.26 11.27
C ILE A 156 -10.52 10.37 12.50
N HIS A 157 -11.63 9.85 13.01
CA HIS A 157 -11.62 8.85 14.08
C HIS A 157 -11.34 7.46 13.51
N ASN A 158 -12.04 7.11 12.44
CA ASN A 158 -11.93 5.81 11.81
C ASN A 158 -12.00 5.99 10.29
N ILE A 159 -11.18 5.22 9.57
CA ILE A 159 -11.28 5.09 8.12
C ILE A 159 -11.09 3.63 7.71
N SER A 160 -11.95 3.15 6.83
CA SER A 160 -11.77 1.86 6.17
C SER A 160 -11.85 2.00 4.66
N PHE A 161 -11.16 1.12 3.94
CA PHE A 161 -11.13 1.07 2.48
C PHE A 161 -10.61 -0.29 2.02
N ASP A 162 -10.87 -0.64 0.77
CA ASP A 162 -10.29 -1.79 0.10
C ASP A 162 -9.05 -1.34 -0.67
N LEU A 163 -7.88 -1.82 -0.26
CA LEU A 163 -6.60 -1.48 -0.86
C LEU A 163 -6.27 -2.46 -1.98
N THR A 164 -5.98 -1.92 -3.16
CA THR A 164 -5.29 -2.65 -4.24
C THR A 164 -3.91 -2.05 -4.42
N LEU A 165 -2.89 -2.89 -4.45
CA LEU A 165 -1.50 -2.54 -4.73
C LEU A 165 -0.87 -3.62 -5.61
N GLY A 166 -0.32 -3.21 -6.73
CA GLY A 166 0.40 -4.10 -7.65
C GLY A 166 0.98 -3.33 -8.81
N ASP A 167 1.24 -4.03 -9.90
CA ASP A 167 1.56 -3.41 -11.17
C ASP A 167 0.35 -3.29 -12.10
N VAL A 168 0.47 -2.45 -13.12
CA VAL A 168 -0.52 -2.28 -14.19
C VAL A 168 -0.68 -3.50 -15.10
N GLU A 169 0.16 -4.54 -14.96
CA GLU A 169 0.06 -5.81 -15.69
C GLU A 169 -0.83 -6.83 -14.96
N GLY A 170 -1.27 -6.51 -13.73
CA GLY A 170 -2.18 -7.33 -12.92
C GLY A 170 -1.47 -8.24 -11.93
N ASN A 171 -0.18 -8.04 -11.65
CA ASN A 171 0.51 -8.72 -10.55
C ASN A 171 0.27 -7.92 -9.26
N TYR A 172 -0.63 -8.42 -8.42
CA TYR A 172 -1.07 -7.73 -7.20
C TYR A 172 -0.45 -8.34 -5.94
N ILE A 173 0.05 -7.45 -5.07
CA ILE A 173 0.39 -7.75 -3.67
C ILE A 173 -0.89 -7.76 -2.83
N PHE A 174 -1.75 -6.76 -3.06
CA PHE A 174 -3.07 -6.66 -2.46
C PHE A 174 -4.09 -6.46 -3.58
N ASP A 175 -5.14 -7.27 -3.58
CA ASP A 175 -6.29 -7.14 -4.50
C ASP A 175 -7.56 -7.00 -3.65
N GLY A 176 -7.99 -5.75 -3.46
CA GLY A 176 -9.15 -5.43 -2.61
C GLY A 176 -8.99 -5.81 -1.13
N GLN A 177 -7.78 -5.71 -0.57
CA GLN A 177 -7.53 -6.00 0.84
C GLN A 177 -8.23 -4.97 1.73
N GLU A 178 -9.17 -5.41 2.56
CA GLU A 178 -9.82 -4.52 3.54
C GLU A 178 -8.78 -4.01 4.55
N VAL A 179 -8.71 -2.69 4.69
CA VAL A 179 -7.87 -1.98 5.66
C VAL A 179 -8.78 -1.17 6.57
N LEU A 180 -8.54 -1.27 7.87
CA LEU A 180 -9.19 -0.46 8.90
C LEU A 180 -8.13 0.27 9.72
N LEU A 181 -8.17 1.59 9.70
CA LEU A 181 -7.41 2.45 10.59
C LEU A 181 -8.39 3.03 11.62
N ASP A 182 -8.47 2.39 12.79
CA ASP A 182 -9.37 2.80 13.87
C ASP A 182 -8.68 3.65 14.94
N GLU A 183 -9.48 4.41 15.69
CA GLU A 183 -8.97 5.30 16.74
C GLU A 183 -8.19 4.56 17.84
N ASN A 184 -8.48 3.28 18.09
CA ASN A 184 -7.79 2.54 19.14
C ASN A 184 -6.37 2.18 18.73
N GLY A 185 -6.14 1.84 17.47
CA GLY A 185 -4.82 1.56 16.92
C GLY A 185 -4.06 2.83 16.58
N VAL A 186 -4.57 3.61 15.63
CA VAL A 186 -3.84 4.76 15.07
C VAL A 186 -4.07 6.07 15.81
N GLY A 187 -5.10 6.15 16.66
CA GLY A 187 -5.55 7.40 17.26
C GLY A 187 -6.36 8.26 16.28
N VAL A 188 -6.79 9.43 16.74
CA VAL A 188 -7.49 10.39 15.86
C VAL A 188 -6.50 10.98 14.87
N ILE A 189 -6.67 10.68 13.58
CA ILE A 189 -5.79 11.16 12.50
C ILE A 189 -6.07 12.65 12.28
N GLN A 190 -5.13 13.50 12.71
CA GLN A 190 -5.30 14.95 12.69
C GLN A 190 -5.32 15.53 11.25
N PRO A 191 -5.91 16.72 11.04
CA PRO A 191 -5.76 17.45 9.78
C PRO A 191 -4.28 17.69 9.44
N HIS A 192 -3.93 17.51 8.17
CA HIS A 192 -2.56 17.68 7.67
C HIS A 192 -1.54 16.82 8.42
N SER A 193 -1.91 15.60 8.78
CA SER A 193 -0.99 14.62 9.37
C SER A 193 -0.71 13.46 8.41
N ALA A 194 0.44 12.84 8.65
CA ALA A 194 0.84 11.58 8.05
C ALA A 194 0.87 10.52 9.15
N VAL A 195 0.17 9.41 8.95
CA VAL A 195 0.12 8.28 9.89
C VAL A 195 0.67 7.03 9.21
N PRO A 196 1.70 6.38 9.76
CA PRO A 196 2.20 5.14 9.20
C PRO A 196 1.27 3.98 9.55
N PHE A 197 1.27 2.93 8.73
CA PHE A 197 0.69 1.63 9.09
C PHE A 197 1.38 0.52 8.30
N LEU A 198 1.29 -0.71 8.80
CA LEU A 198 1.97 -1.88 8.24
C LEU A 198 0.93 -2.91 7.78
N LEU A 199 1.11 -3.44 6.57
CA LEU A 199 0.38 -4.61 6.10
C LEU A 199 1.37 -5.73 5.80
N GLY A 200 1.15 -6.91 6.39
CA GLY A 200 2.00 -8.07 6.19
C GLY A 200 1.91 -8.59 4.75
N ILE A 201 3.03 -9.10 4.24
CA ILE A 201 3.14 -9.65 2.90
C ILE A 201 3.92 -10.97 2.90
N THR A 202 3.78 -11.75 1.84
CA THR A 202 4.52 -13.01 1.62
C THR A 202 5.91 -12.75 1.05
N GLU A 203 6.71 -13.81 0.84
CA GLU A 203 7.98 -13.71 0.10
C GLU A 203 7.77 -13.39 -1.38
N GLU A 204 6.74 -13.95 -2.01
CA GLU A 204 6.40 -13.69 -3.42
C GLU A 204 6.01 -12.22 -3.63
N ASP A 205 5.23 -11.66 -2.70
CA ASP A 205 4.83 -10.25 -2.71
C ASP A 205 6.01 -9.28 -2.59
N GLN A 206 7.09 -9.68 -1.91
CA GLN A 206 8.29 -8.85 -1.79
C GLN A 206 8.96 -8.64 -3.14
N ASP A 207 9.04 -9.68 -3.96
CA ASP A 207 9.61 -9.59 -5.31
C ASP A 207 8.75 -8.69 -6.20
N ILE A 208 7.42 -8.78 -6.09
CA ILE A 208 6.50 -7.87 -6.77
C ILE A 208 6.77 -6.42 -6.31
N PHE A 209 6.80 -6.16 -5.00
CA PHE A 209 7.04 -4.83 -4.45
C PHE A 209 8.35 -4.21 -4.95
N MET A 210 9.44 -5.00 -4.98
CA MET A 210 10.75 -4.54 -5.46
C MET A 210 10.78 -4.27 -6.96
N SER A 211 9.83 -4.81 -7.73
CA SER A 211 9.68 -4.56 -9.17
C SER A 211 8.83 -3.33 -9.48
N LEU A 212 8.13 -2.78 -8.49
CA LEU A 212 7.30 -1.59 -8.66
C LEU A 212 8.17 -0.34 -8.84
N THR A 213 7.70 0.52 -9.72
CA THR A 213 8.27 1.82 -10.10
C THR A 213 7.14 2.83 -10.21
N GLU A 214 7.47 4.11 -10.24
CA GLU A 214 6.49 5.18 -10.45
C GLU A 214 5.68 5.02 -11.76
N SER A 215 6.24 4.31 -12.76
CA SER A 215 5.61 4.15 -14.07
C SER A 215 4.71 2.93 -14.23
N ASN A 216 4.84 1.92 -13.36
CA ASN A 216 4.07 0.68 -13.44
C ASN A 216 3.25 0.38 -12.19
N VAL A 217 3.39 1.15 -11.11
CA VAL A 217 2.60 0.93 -9.90
C VAL A 217 1.12 1.27 -10.13
N GLU A 218 0.24 0.37 -9.72
CA GLU A 218 -1.19 0.61 -9.55
C GLU A 218 -1.49 0.62 -8.05
N ILE A 219 -2.06 1.73 -7.56
CA ILE A 219 -2.64 1.83 -6.22
C ILE A 219 -4.06 2.36 -6.30
N ARG A 220 -4.99 1.67 -5.65
CA ARG A 220 -6.39 2.06 -5.59
C ARG A 220 -6.96 1.86 -4.19
N LEU A 221 -7.78 2.81 -3.79
CA LEU A 221 -8.55 2.78 -2.56
C LEU A 221 -10.03 2.79 -2.95
N ASP A 222 -10.67 1.64 -2.83
CA ASP A 222 -12.09 1.47 -3.14
C ASP A 222 -12.93 1.40 -1.85
N ASN A 223 -14.24 1.62 -1.98
CA ASN A 223 -15.22 1.47 -0.89
C ASN A 223 -14.89 2.23 0.41
N ALA A 224 -14.22 3.39 0.30
CA ALA A 224 -13.77 4.15 1.46
C ALA A 224 -14.94 4.64 2.34
N GLN A 225 -14.86 4.38 3.64
CA GLN A 225 -15.79 4.86 4.67
C GLN A 225 -14.99 5.65 5.71
N VAL A 226 -15.44 6.88 5.99
CA VAL A 226 -14.72 7.80 6.88
C VAL A 226 -15.66 8.28 7.97
N ASP A 227 -15.21 8.16 9.22
CA ASP A 227 -15.85 8.70 10.41
C ASP A 227 -15.04 9.91 10.91
N TYR A 228 -15.67 11.09 10.91
CA TYR A 228 -15.01 12.36 11.23
C TYR A 228 -15.15 12.72 12.70
N GLY A 229 -14.12 13.35 13.26
CA GLY A 229 -14.21 13.98 14.57
C GLY A 229 -14.91 15.33 14.56
N GLU A 230 -15.53 15.67 15.69
CA GLU A 230 -16.15 16.97 15.95
C GLU A 230 -15.14 18.11 16.07
#